data_AF-A0A409VGD3-F1
#
_entry.id   AF-A0A409VGD3-F1
#
_cell.length_a   1.000
_cell.length_b   1.000
_cell.length_c   1.000
_cell.angle_alpha   90.00
_cell.angle_beta   90.00
_cell.angle_gamma   90.00
#
_symmetry.space_group_name_H-M   'P 1'
#
loop_
_entity.id
_entity.type
_entity.pdbx_description
1 polymer ?
#
loop_
_entity_poly.entity_id
_entity_poly.type
_entity_poly.pdbx_seq_one_letter_code
_entity_poly.pdbx_strand_id
1 'polypeptide(L)'
;MSYASSILQEIPNVVSEEDRERLLTVSRLDVRLRVALYQEMIGRYSDAHPYFLVRLAKLFVYLKWQSLALDLFRKAQNRLSQLGIRDDEFNIFVDKFGAKVDSEVNEKLVKARDSSYYRRWKPTREHIFPTHLPQLPSGSEEIRKKWKEMTPLGIESPFFGAYLRKLAIETILVESVFLLTQESAHDLIGRGFDNGKIMCNPDSELKDTSTIRLILKDTLVAFEMLLSLIDKDGNLIDINKDAICRIHARLMKTCQFNVPGNCHGIPSGKTRTETRKTVIVAGITYKVECCPFPDVDAELDYQSHTTITNKAMDSDMEESFWDVELVSFSVRQMSSLRGRKRAFSENVRFLTTA
;
A
#
# COMPACT_ATOMS: atom_id res chain seq x y z
N MET A 1 8.89 -17.24 -24.14
CA MET A 1 8.34 -18.40 -23.39
C MET A 1 7.34 -19.08 -24.30
N SER A 2 7.70 -20.25 -24.83
CA SER A 2 6.74 -21.22 -25.37
C SER A 2 6.16 -22.02 -24.21
N TYR A 3 4.95 -22.55 -24.41
CA TYR A 3 4.35 -23.56 -23.54
C TYR A 3 3.95 -24.72 -24.43
N ALA A 4 4.02 -25.96 -24.00
CA ALA A 4 3.57 -27.07 -24.83
C ALA A 4 2.04 -27.15 -24.87
N SER A 5 1.37 -26.78 -23.77
CA SER A 5 -0.08 -26.94 -23.62
C SER A 5 -0.90 -25.76 -24.17
N SER A 6 -1.88 -26.07 -25.02
CA SER A 6 -2.82 -25.08 -25.58
C SER A 6 -3.63 -24.35 -24.50
N ILE A 7 -3.90 -24.99 -23.35
CA ILE A 7 -4.64 -24.40 -22.22
C ILE A 7 -3.94 -23.16 -21.62
N LEU A 8 -2.63 -23.02 -21.83
CA LEU A 8 -1.84 -21.85 -21.42
C LEU A 8 -1.69 -20.80 -22.53
N GLN A 9 -2.03 -21.16 -23.76
CA GLN A 9 -1.85 -20.33 -24.95
C GLN A 9 -3.15 -19.64 -25.37
N GLU A 10 -4.27 -20.34 -25.32
CA GLU A 10 -5.54 -19.91 -25.90
C GLU A 10 -6.54 -19.40 -24.85
N ILE A 11 -7.39 -18.45 -25.26
CA ILE A 11 -8.47 -17.96 -24.40
C ILE A 11 -9.46 -19.11 -24.16
N PRO A 12 -9.76 -19.48 -22.91
CA PRO A 12 -10.59 -20.65 -22.61
C PRO A 12 -11.97 -20.55 -23.26
N ASN A 13 -12.54 -21.68 -23.69
CA ASN A 13 -13.87 -21.70 -24.31
C ASN A 13 -15.01 -21.35 -23.34
N VAL A 14 -14.76 -21.44 -22.03
CA VAL A 14 -15.71 -21.06 -20.98
C VAL A 14 -15.87 -19.54 -20.83
N VAL A 15 -15.03 -18.74 -21.50
CA VAL A 15 -15.11 -17.27 -21.47
C VAL A 15 -16.26 -16.79 -22.34
N SER A 16 -17.09 -15.90 -21.81
CA SER A 16 -18.20 -15.28 -22.56
C SER A 16 -17.68 -14.51 -23.78
N GLU A 17 -18.51 -14.35 -24.80
CA GLU A 17 -18.10 -13.59 -26.01
C GLU A 17 -17.71 -12.14 -25.66
N GLU A 18 -18.45 -11.47 -24.78
CA GLU A 18 -18.13 -10.12 -24.30
C GLU A 18 -16.72 -10.05 -23.69
N ASP A 19 -16.38 -10.99 -22.79
CA ASP A 19 -15.04 -10.99 -22.17
C ASP A 19 -13.95 -11.46 -23.14
N ARG A 20 -14.29 -12.33 -24.10
CA ARG A 20 -13.37 -12.73 -25.17
C ARG A 20 -12.98 -11.51 -26.01
N GLU A 21 -13.92 -10.64 -26.39
CA GLU A 21 -13.63 -9.40 -27.10
C GLU A 21 -12.74 -8.45 -26.28
N ARG A 22 -13.02 -8.30 -24.98
CA ARG A 22 -12.17 -7.53 -24.05
C ARG A 22 -10.75 -8.09 -23.98
N LEU A 23 -10.60 -9.42 -23.95
CA LEU A 23 -9.30 -10.09 -23.92
C LEU A 23 -8.55 -10.01 -25.25
N LEU A 24 -9.25 -9.96 -26.40
CA LEU A 24 -8.63 -9.78 -27.71
C LEU A 24 -8.04 -8.36 -27.88
N THR A 25 -8.64 -7.37 -27.21
CA THR A 25 -8.18 -5.98 -27.25
C THR A 25 -7.17 -5.64 -26.14
N VAL A 26 -6.88 -6.58 -25.23
CA VAL A 26 -6.03 -6.36 -24.03
C VAL A 26 -4.63 -5.84 -24.34
N SER A 27 -4.06 -6.18 -25.49
CA SER A 27 -2.71 -5.75 -25.90
C SER A 27 -2.62 -4.24 -26.15
N ARG A 28 -3.77 -3.58 -26.41
CA ARG A 28 -3.88 -2.14 -26.64
C ARG A 28 -4.08 -1.34 -25.34
N LEU A 29 -4.41 -2.02 -24.24
CA LEU A 29 -4.65 -1.39 -22.96
C LEU A 29 -3.32 -1.07 -22.26
N ASP A 30 -3.31 0.00 -21.46
CA ASP A 30 -2.19 0.27 -20.56
C ASP A 30 -2.04 -0.84 -19.51
N VAL A 31 -0.84 -0.96 -18.92
CA VAL A 31 -0.51 -2.06 -18.00
C VAL A 31 -1.45 -2.15 -16.79
N ARG A 32 -1.95 -1.02 -16.28
CA ARG A 32 -2.91 -1.00 -15.15
C ARG A 32 -4.21 -1.64 -15.55
N LEU A 33 -4.76 -1.24 -16.70
CA LEU A 33 -6.01 -1.81 -17.22
C LEU A 33 -5.86 -3.30 -17.55
N ARG A 34 -4.69 -3.72 -18.03
CA ARG A 34 -4.40 -5.15 -18.27
C ARG A 34 -4.37 -5.97 -16.99
N VAL A 35 -3.70 -5.47 -15.95
CA VAL A 35 -3.66 -6.14 -14.62
C VAL A 35 -5.07 -6.22 -14.05
N ALA A 36 -5.82 -5.13 -14.06
CA ALA A 36 -7.19 -5.08 -13.56
C ALA A 36 -8.10 -6.07 -14.32
N LEU A 37 -7.99 -6.12 -15.65
CA LEU A 37 -8.76 -7.05 -16.48
C LEU A 37 -8.46 -8.51 -16.10
N TYR A 38 -7.19 -8.91 -16.01
CA TYR A 38 -6.88 -10.31 -15.66
C TYR A 38 -7.26 -10.66 -14.21
N GLN A 39 -7.16 -9.73 -13.26
CA GLN A 39 -7.66 -9.94 -11.90
C GLN A 39 -9.17 -10.13 -11.88
N GLU A 40 -9.91 -9.33 -12.66
CA GLU A 40 -11.36 -9.49 -12.86
C GLU A 40 -11.69 -10.85 -13.47
N MET A 41 -10.98 -11.26 -14.53
CA MET A 41 -11.19 -12.57 -15.16
C MET A 41 -10.94 -13.74 -14.19
N ILE A 42 -9.91 -13.64 -13.34
CA ILE A 42 -9.63 -14.65 -12.30
C ILE A 42 -10.76 -14.73 -11.27
N GLY A 43 -11.39 -13.61 -10.91
CA GLY A 43 -12.51 -13.59 -9.99
C GLY A 43 -13.83 -14.07 -10.61
N ARG A 44 -14.03 -13.80 -11.91
CA ARG A 44 -15.28 -14.14 -12.63
C ARG A 44 -15.32 -15.59 -13.08
N TYR A 45 -14.24 -16.09 -13.67
CA TYR A 45 -14.17 -17.45 -14.19
C TYR A 45 -13.53 -18.35 -13.12
N SER A 46 -14.31 -19.33 -12.64
CA SER A 46 -14.03 -20.16 -11.47
C SER A 46 -12.59 -20.69 -11.37
N ASP A 47 -12.12 -20.81 -10.12
CA ASP A 47 -10.87 -21.44 -9.68
C ASP A 47 -9.55 -20.97 -10.33
N ALA A 48 -9.56 -19.77 -10.92
CA ALA A 48 -8.39 -19.14 -11.52
C ALA A 48 -7.78 -20.02 -12.63
N HIS A 49 -8.52 -20.14 -13.75
CA HIS A 49 -8.08 -20.91 -14.92
C HIS A 49 -6.59 -20.67 -15.25
N PRO A 50 -5.76 -21.72 -15.51
CA PRO A 50 -4.31 -21.61 -15.71
C PRO A 50 -3.89 -20.52 -16.70
N TYR A 51 -4.63 -20.36 -17.80
CA TYR A 51 -4.47 -19.26 -18.77
C TYR A 51 -4.36 -17.88 -18.09
N PHE A 52 -5.34 -17.51 -17.26
CA PHE A 52 -5.38 -16.17 -16.65
C PHE A 52 -4.27 -15.98 -15.61
N LEU A 53 -3.99 -17.02 -14.81
CA LEU A 53 -2.87 -17.01 -13.86
C LEU A 53 -1.54 -16.75 -14.57
N VAL A 54 -1.27 -17.46 -15.66
CA VAL A 54 -0.03 -17.29 -16.44
C VAL A 54 0.05 -15.92 -17.10
N ARG A 55 -1.06 -15.40 -17.62
CA ARG A 55 -1.10 -14.05 -18.21
C ARG A 55 -0.84 -12.96 -17.17
N LEU A 56 -1.44 -13.06 -15.99
CA LEU A 56 -1.18 -12.14 -14.88
C LEU A 56 0.26 -12.27 -14.34
N ALA A 57 0.77 -13.50 -14.19
CA ALA A 57 2.15 -13.75 -13.77
C ALA A 57 3.15 -13.08 -14.71
N LYS A 58 2.93 -13.16 -16.03
CA LYS A 58 3.76 -12.45 -17.03
C LYS A 58 3.76 -10.94 -16.84
N LEU A 59 2.60 -10.34 -16.55
CA LEU A 59 2.52 -8.91 -16.21
C LEU A 59 3.28 -8.61 -14.93
N PHE A 60 3.23 -9.48 -13.93
CA PHE A 60 3.98 -9.30 -12.68
C PHE A 60 5.49 -9.41 -12.89
N VAL A 61 5.96 -10.31 -13.77
CA VAL A 61 7.38 -10.32 -14.19
C VAL A 61 7.77 -9.00 -14.84
N TYR A 62 6.92 -8.46 -15.73
CA TYR A 62 7.14 -7.15 -16.35
C TYR A 62 7.22 -6.02 -15.32
N LEU A 63 6.35 -6.04 -14.31
CA LEU A 63 6.29 -5.08 -13.21
C LEU A 63 7.35 -5.28 -12.12
N LYS A 64 8.26 -6.27 -12.30
CA LYS A 64 9.30 -6.65 -11.33
C LYS A 64 8.77 -7.19 -9.99
N TRP A 65 7.58 -7.80 -10.01
CA TRP A 65 6.95 -8.47 -8.88
C TRP A 65 7.23 -9.98 -8.91
N GLN A 66 8.52 -10.35 -8.92
CA GLN A 66 8.95 -11.71 -9.24
C GLN A 66 8.40 -12.77 -8.27
N SER A 67 8.38 -12.50 -6.96
CA SER A 67 7.83 -13.42 -5.95
C SER A 67 6.35 -13.69 -6.19
N LEU A 68 5.57 -12.64 -6.44
CA LEU A 68 4.14 -12.78 -6.73
C LEU A 68 3.87 -13.46 -8.08
N ALA A 69 4.73 -13.20 -9.08
CA ALA A 69 4.67 -13.90 -10.37
C ALA A 69 4.92 -15.41 -10.18
N LEU A 70 5.92 -15.78 -9.38
CA LEU A 70 6.24 -17.17 -9.07
C LEU A 70 5.06 -17.86 -8.38
N ASP A 71 4.40 -17.20 -7.43
CA ASP A 71 3.21 -17.75 -6.77
C ASP A 71 2.07 -18.02 -7.77
N LEU A 72 1.84 -17.09 -8.71
CA LEU A 72 0.84 -17.29 -9.78
C LEU A 72 1.23 -18.42 -10.73
N PHE A 73 2.51 -18.55 -11.09
CA PHE A 73 2.98 -19.66 -11.91
C PHE A 73 2.82 -21.02 -11.21
N ARG A 74 3.16 -21.10 -9.92
CA ARG A 74 2.96 -22.31 -9.11
C ARG A 74 1.47 -22.65 -8.95
N LYS A 75 0.61 -21.66 -8.77
CA LYS A 75 -0.85 -21.86 -8.79
C LYS A 75 -1.30 -22.44 -10.13
N ALA A 76 -0.82 -21.91 -11.25
CA ALA A 76 -1.15 -22.44 -12.57
C ALA A 76 -0.66 -23.88 -12.75
N GLN A 77 0.56 -24.19 -12.30
CA GLN A 77 1.15 -25.54 -12.32
C GLN A 77 0.30 -26.54 -11.53
N ASN A 78 -0.12 -26.16 -10.32
CA ASN A 78 -1.00 -26.98 -9.49
C ASN A 78 -2.36 -27.22 -10.16
N ARG A 79 -2.94 -26.19 -10.80
CA ARG A 79 -4.20 -26.33 -11.55
C ARG A 79 -4.07 -27.23 -12.76
N LEU A 80 -2.98 -27.15 -13.52
CA LEU A 80 -2.73 -28.08 -14.63
C LEU A 80 -2.64 -29.52 -14.13
N SER A 81 -1.93 -29.75 -13.03
CA SER A 81 -1.82 -31.07 -12.41
C SER A 81 -3.18 -31.62 -11.96
N GLN A 82 -4.05 -30.77 -11.39
CA GLN A 82 -5.42 -31.15 -11.01
C GLN A 82 -6.29 -31.53 -12.22
N LEU A 83 -6.03 -30.92 -13.38
CA LEU A 83 -6.68 -31.25 -14.65
C LEU A 83 -6.06 -32.48 -15.35
N GLY A 84 -5.05 -33.11 -14.76
CA GLY A 84 -4.32 -34.22 -15.39
C GLY A 84 -3.45 -33.79 -16.59
N ILE A 85 -3.17 -32.50 -16.74
CA ILE A 85 -2.38 -31.94 -17.84
C ILE A 85 -0.93 -31.81 -17.38
N ARG A 86 -0.02 -32.45 -18.11
CA ARG A 86 1.42 -32.34 -17.90
C ARG A 86 2.03 -31.45 -18.99
N ASP A 87 2.61 -30.32 -18.59
CA ASP A 87 3.37 -29.42 -19.46
C ASP A 87 4.82 -29.31 -18.94
N ASP A 88 5.70 -30.18 -19.45
CA ASP A 88 7.10 -30.25 -18.99
C ASP A 88 7.88 -28.98 -19.29
N GLU A 89 7.60 -28.28 -20.40
CA GLU A 89 8.22 -26.99 -20.72
C GLU A 89 7.87 -25.94 -19.67
N PHE A 90 6.58 -25.87 -19.31
CA PHE A 90 6.12 -24.96 -18.26
C PHE A 90 6.72 -25.32 -16.91
N ASN A 91 6.75 -26.61 -16.53
CA ASN A 91 7.35 -27.07 -15.27
C ASN A 91 8.82 -26.66 -15.16
N ILE A 92 9.64 -26.96 -16.18
CA ILE A 92 11.05 -26.58 -16.23
C ILE A 92 11.22 -25.06 -16.13
N PHE A 93 10.34 -24.30 -16.76
CA PHE A 93 10.35 -22.85 -16.64
C PHE A 93 10.07 -22.39 -15.20
N VAL A 94 9.02 -22.91 -14.56
CA VAL A 94 8.66 -22.55 -13.17
C VAL A 94 9.80 -22.88 -12.21
N ASP A 95 10.45 -24.03 -12.37
CA ASP A 95 11.57 -24.45 -11.52
C ASP A 95 12.78 -23.51 -11.69
N LYS A 96 13.18 -23.23 -12.94
CA LYS A 96 14.29 -22.30 -13.23
C LYS A 96 13.99 -20.88 -12.76
N PHE A 97 12.77 -20.40 -12.97
CA PHE A 97 12.34 -19.09 -12.50
C PHE A 97 12.31 -19.03 -10.97
N GLY A 98 11.81 -20.08 -10.31
CA GLY A 98 11.79 -20.22 -8.86
C GLY A 98 13.20 -20.15 -8.26
N ALA A 99 14.12 -20.97 -8.75
CA ALA A 99 15.51 -20.98 -8.29
C ALA A 99 16.17 -19.60 -8.44
N LYS A 100 15.91 -18.89 -9.56
CA LYS A 100 16.39 -17.52 -9.76
C LYS A 100 15.82 -16.55 -8.71
N VAL A 101 14.50 -16.54 -8.52
CA VAL A 101 13.85 -15.66 -7.55
C VAL A 101 14.33 -15.94 -6.13
N ASP A 102 14.46 -17.22 -5.76
CA ASP A 102 14.96 -17.64 -4.45
C ASP A 102 16.40 -17.18 -4.22
N SER A 103 17.27 -17.32 -5.22
CA SER A 103 18.65 -16.80 -5.16
C SER A 103 18.69 -15.29 -4.97
N GLU A 104 17.92 -14.52 -5.77
CA GLU A 104 17.90 -13.05 -5.69
C GLU A 104 17.35 -12.55 -4.34
N VAL A 105 16.30 -13.19 -3.82
CA VAL A 105 15.72 -12.86 -2.51
C VAL A 105 16.71 -13.17 -1.40
N ASN A 106 17.36 -14.34 -1.44
CA ASN A 106 18.32 -14.74 -0.41
C ASN A 106 19.57 -13.86 -0.43
N GLU A 107 20.10 -13.52 -1.60
CA GLU A 107 21.23 -12.59 -1.73
C GLU A 107 20.92 -11.24 -1.08
N LYS A 108 19.74 -10.67 -1.36
CA LYS A 108 19.30 -9.41 -0.73
C LYS A 108 19.13 -9.53 0.77
N LEU A 109 18.59 -10.64 1.26
CA LEU A 109 18.40 -10.89 2.69
C LEU A 109 19.74 -11.04 3.43
N VAL A 110 20.69 -11.82 2.87
CA VAL A 110 22.04 -11.98 3.43
C VAL A 110 22.78 -10.65 3.45
N LYS A 111 22.78 -9.92 2.32
CA LYS A 111 23.39 -8.59 2.22
C LYS A 111 22.81 -7.60 3.23
N ALA A 112 21.51 -7.66 3.47
CA ALA A 112 20.87 -6.84 4.50
C ALA A 112 21.38 -7.24 5.89
N ARG A 113 21.46 -8.52 6.23
CA ARG A 113 21.97 -8.96 7.54
C ARG A 113 23.42 -8.56 7.80
N ASP A 114 24.25 -8.55 6.75
CA ASP A 114 25.67 -8.19 6.84
C ASP A 114 25.93 -6.68 6.82
N SER A 115 24.89 -5.86 6.61
CA SER A 115 25.03 -4.40 6.55
C SER A 115 25.24 -3.77 7.93
N SER A 116 25.99 -2.66 7.96
CA SER A 116 26.10 -1.81 9.14
C SER A 116 24.86 -0.94 9.29
N TYR A 117 24.20 -1.02 10.45
CA TYR A 117 23.00 -0.25 10.77
C TYR A 117 23.25 0.65 11.96
N TYR A 118 22.72 1.88 11.87
CA TYR A 118 22.58 2.76 13.02
C TYR A 118 21.62 2.17 14.05
N ARG A 119 20.54 1.52 13.57
CA ARG A 119 19.59 0.78 14.40
C ARG A 119 19.18 -0.50 13.69
N ARG A 120 19.48 -1.64 14.31
CA ARG A 120 18.98 -2.96 13.87
C ARG A 120 17.52 -3.12 14.24
N TRP A 121 16.82 -3.93 13.45
CA TRP A 121 15.46 -4.31 13.78
C TRP A 121 15.48 -5.24 14.99
N LYS A 122 14.44 -5.12 15.82
CA LYS A 122 14.12 -6.10 16.86
C LYS A 122 12.59 -6.23 16.95
N PRO A 123 12.08 -7.43 17.31
CA PRO A 123 10.65 -7.68 17.50
C PRO A 123 9.96 -6.65 18.38
N THR A 124 8.71 -6.32 18.09
CA THR A 124 7.93 -5.30 18.82
C THR A 124 7.86 -5.61 20.32
N ARG A 125 7.70 -6.88 20.67
CA ARG A 125 7.66 -7.39 22.05
C ARG A 125 8.91 -7.13 22.89
N GLU A 126 10.04 -6.82 22.24
CA GLU A 126 11.33 -6.53 22.90
C GLU A 126 11.56 -5.02 23.07
N HIS A 127 10.64 -4.17 22.61
CA HIS A 127 10.70 -2.74 22.88
C HIS A 127 10.09 -2.46 24.26
N ILE A 128 10.78 -1.61 25.01
CA ILE A 128 10.26 -1.05 26.25
C ILE A 128 9.49 0.20 25.83
N PHE A 129 8.18 0.09 25.74
CA PHE A 129 7.32 1.24 25.51
C PHE A 129 7.13 2.00 26.83
N PRO A 130 7.10 3.34 26.80
CA PRO A 130 6.74 4.12 27.99
C PRO A 130 5.37 3.68 28.50
N THR A 131 5.31 3.22 29.75
CA THR A 131 4.05 2.85 30.43
C THR A 131 3.31 4.07 30.98
N HIS A 132 4.02 5.19 31.15
CA HIS A 132 3.42 6.46 31.50
C HIS A 132 3.21 7.25 30.22
N LEU A 133 1.95 7.45 29.86
CA LEU A 133 1.58 8.40 28.82
C LEU A 133 2.14 9.77 29.22
N PRO A 134 2.80 10.51 28.31
CA PRO A 134 3.24 11.86 28.62
C PRO A 134 2.02 12.69 29.01
N GLN A 135 2.14 13.49 30.07
CA GLN A 135 1.11 14.48 30.39
C GLN A 135 0.78 15.28 29.13
N LEU A 136 -0.51 15.40 28.83
CA LEU A 136 -0.95 16.19 27.68
C LEU A 136 -0.40 17.61 27.82
N PRO A 137 0.10 18.22 26.73
CA PRO A 137 0.54 19.61 26.77
C PRO A 137 -0.59 20.53 27.26
N SER A 138 -0.25 21.58 28.01
CA SER A 138 -1.21 22.65 28.35
C SER A 138 -1.92 23.15 27.09
N GLY A 139 -3.26 23.26 27.12
CA GLY A 139 -4.05 23.66 25.96
C GLY A 139 -4.75 22.49 25.23
N SER A 140 -4.44 21.24 25.56
CA SER A 140 -5.00 20.06 24.87
C SER A 140 -6.51 19.95 25.01
N GLU A 141 -7.04 20.25 26.20
CA GLU A 141 -8.48 20.20 26.48
C GLU A 141 -9.25 21.29 25.73
N GLU A 142 -8.69 22.50 25.64
CA GLU A 142 -9.26 23.60 24.88
C GLU A 142 -9.30 23.29 23.39
N ILE A 143 -8.24 22.68 22.85
CA ILE A 143 -8.20 22.22 21.46
C ILE A 143 -9.25 21.13 21.23
N ARG A 144 -9.34 20.14 22.14
CA ARG A 144 -10.34 19.05 22.06
C ARG A 144 -11.76 19.61 22.07
N LYS A 145 -12.06 20.54 22.99
CA LYS A 145 -13.36 21.20 23.08
C LYS A 145 -13.69 21.92 21.78
N LYS A 146 -12.77 22.74 21.27
CA LYS A 146 -12.96 23.47 20.02
C LYS A 146 -13.13 22.53 18.82
N TRP A 147 -12.42 21.40 18.80
CA TRP A 147 -12.60 20.37 17.78
C TRP A 147 -14.03 19.83 17.78
N LYS A 148 -14.53 19.42 18.96
CA LYS A 148 -15.92 18.94 19.13
C LYS A 148 -16.95 19.98 18.68
N GLU A 149 -16.72 21.27 18.99
CA GLU A 149 -17.58 22.37 18.54
C GLU A 149 -17.59 22.56 17.01
N MET A 150 -16.47 22.27 16.33
CA MET A 150 -16.37 22.35 14.85
C MET A 150 -16.90 21.11 14.13
N THR A 151 -17.07 19.99 14.85
CA THR A 151 -17.57 18.72 14.30
C THR A 151 -18.86 18.26 15.00
N PRO A 152 -19.93 19.07 15.05
CA PRO A 152 -21.16 18.71 15.79
C PRO A 152 -21.89 17.49 15.21
N LEU A 153 -21.67 17.20 13.92
CA LEU A 153 -22.18 16.01 13.22
C LEU A 153 -21.10 14.91 13.09
N GLY A 154 -20.01 15.02 13.85
CA GLY A 154 -18.87 14.13 13.76
C GLY A 154 -18.30 14.05 12.34
N ILE A 155 -18.20 12.82 11.83
CA ILE A 155 -17.62 12.49 10.51
C ILE A 155 -18.43 13.12 9.36
N GLU A 156 -19.74 13.34 9.54
CA GLU A 156 -20.61 13.92 8.52
C GLU A 156 -20.49 15.45 8.42
N SER A 157 -19.75 16.09 9.33
CA SER A 157 -19.59 17.54 9.29
C SER A 157 -18.80 18.01 8.07
N PRO A 158 -19.18 19.13 7.42
CA PRO A 158 -18.43 19.68 6.29
C PRO A 158 -16.96 20.01 6.63
N PHE A 159 -16.71 20.42 7.88
CA PHE A 159 -15.37 20.64 8.41
C PHE A 159 -14.53 19.36 8.38
N PHE A 160 -15.08 18.24 8.86
CA PHE A 160 -14.37 16.97 8.89
C PHE A 160 -14.05 16.46 7.47
N GLY A 161 -14.98 16.62 6.53
CA GLY A 161 -14.72 16.32 5.12
C GLY A 161 -13.58 17.18 4.53
N ALA A 162 -13.52 18.47 4.85
CA ALA A 162 -12.42 19.34 4.44
C ALA A 162 -11.09 18.96 5.10
N TYR A 163 -11.13 18.54 6.37
CA TYR A 163 -9.98 18.03 7.11
C TYR A 163 -9.41 16.76 6.47
N LEU A 164 -10.23 15.76 6.14
CA LEU A 164 -9.76 14.54 5.47
C LEU A 164 -9.12 14.82 4.11
N ARG A 165 -9.69 15.75 3.33
CA ARG A 165 -9.08 16.18 2.06
C ARG A 165 -7.73 16.85 2.27
N LYS A 166 -7.61 17.69 3.30
CA LYS A 166 -6.33 18.29 3.67
C LYS A 166 -5.30 17.21 4.05
N LEU A 167 -5.69 16.22 4.87
CA LEU A 167 -4.83 15.10 5.24
C LEU A 167 -4.38 14.29 4.01
N ALA A 168 -5.28 14.02 3.06
CA ALA A 168 -4.93 13.33 1.83
C ALA A 168 -3.92 14.10 1.00
N ILE A 169 -4.07 15.43 0.88
CA ILE A 169 -3.09 16.28 0.19
C ILE A 169 -1.75 16.26 0.93
N GLU A 170 -1.74 16.45 2.25
CA GLU A 170 -0.50 16.48 3.04
C GLU A 170 0.25 15.14 3.00
N THR A 171 -0.47 14.01 3.06
CA THR A 171 0.10 12.66 2.94
C THR A 171 0.87 12.50 1.63
N ILE A 172 0.26 12.89 0.51
CA ILE A 172 0.91 12.80 -0.79
C ILE A 172 2.10 13.75 -0.93
N LEU A 173 2.04 14.94 -0.29
CA LEU A 173 3.17 15.87 -0.27
C LEU A 173 4.38 15.30 0.49
N VAL A 174 4.16 14.56 1.59
CA VAL A 174 5.24 13.88 2.32
C VAL A 174 5.91 12.82 1.44
N GLU A 175 5.10 12.06 0.69
CA GLU A 175 5.60 11.05 -0.25
C GLU A 175 6.15 11.64 -1.56
N SER A 176 5.98 12.95 -1.77
CA SER A 176 6.40 13.69 -2.98
C SER A 176 5.98 13.03 -4.30
N VAL A 177 4.84 12.32 -4.32
CA VAL A 177 4.32 11.66 -5.55
C VAL A 177 4.00 12.69 -6.63
N PHE A 178 3.46 13.83 -6.21
CA PHE A 178 3.30 15.03 -7.01
C PHE A 178 3.29 16.25 -6.10
N LEU A 179 3.53 17.42 -6.68
CA LEU A 179 3.54 18.70 -5.98
C LEU A 179 2.40 19.57 -6.51
N LEU A 180 1.54 20.07 -5.60
CA LEU A 180 0.47 21.02 -5.92
C LEU A 180 0.91 22.45 -5.59
N THR A 181 0.35 23.44 -6.29
CA THR A 181 0.44 24.82 -5.82
C THR A 181 -0.43 25.01 -4.58
N GLN A 182 -0.13 26.05 -3.79
CA GLN A 182 -0.90 26.34 -2.58
C GLN A 182 -2.36 26.67 -2.90
N GLU A 183 -2.62 27.38 -3.99
CA GLU A 183 -3.96 27.72 -4.46
C GLU A 183 -4.74 26.47 -4.82
N SER A 184 -4.11 25.52 -5.53
CA SER A 184 -4.74 24.25 -5.86
C SER A 184 -5.08 23.42 -4.62
N ALA A 185 -4.18 23.38 -3.63
CA ALA A 185 -4.43 22.69 -2.38
C ALA A 185 -5.63 23.28 -1.63
N HIS A 186 -5.68 24.61 -1.47
CA HIS A 186 -6.82 25.29 -0.85
C HIS A 186 -8.14 25.03 -1.58
N ASP A 187 -8.09 25.09 -2.91
CA ASP A 187 -9.26 24.89 -3.76
C ASP A 187 -9.81 23.45 -3.67
N LEU A 188 -8.94 22.45 -3.66
CA LEU A 188 -9.30 21.04 -3.46
C LEU A 188 -9.86 20.77 -2.06
N ILE A 189 -9.33 21.42 -1.03
CA ILE A 189 -9.87 21.32 0.35
C ILE A 189 -11.30 21.89 0.41
N GLY A 190 -11.52 23.07 -0.17
CA GLY A 190 -12.80 23.77 -0.13
C GLY A 190 -13.88 23.14 -1.01
N ARG A 191 -13.57 22.89 -2.30
CA ARG A 191 -14.56 22.46 -3.31
C ARG A 191 -14.60 20.95 -3.53
N GLY A 192 -13.70 20.20 -2.92
CA GLY A 192 -13.60 18.76 -3.07
C GLY A 192 -12.78 18.31 -4.29
N PHE A 193 -12.47 17.02 -4.34
CA PHE A 193 -11.64 16.43 -5.39
C PHE A 193 -12.36 16.20 -6.71
N ASP A 194 -13.65 16.49 -6.84
CA ASP A 194 -14.35 16.46 -8.14
C ASP A 194 -14.33 17.83 -8.82
N ASN A 195 -14.60 18.87 -8.05
CA ASN A 195 -14.80 20.23 -8.56
C ASN A 195 -13.57 21.12 -8.41
N GLY A 196 -12.64 20.75 -7.53
CA GLY A 196 -11.39 21.48 -7.32
C GLY A 196 -10.46 21.40 -8.53
N LYS A 197 -9.78 22.51 -8.79
CA LYS A 197 -8.79 22.71 -9.84
C LYS A 197 -7.45 22.15 -9.38
N ILE A 198 -6.89 21.27 -10.19
CA ILE A 198 -5.55 20.71 -9.98
C ILE A 198 -4.56 21.58 -10.75
N MET A 199 -3.69 22.26 -10.02
CA MET A 199 -2.53 22.97 -10.58
C MET A 199 -1.28 22.39 -9.95
N CYS A 200 -0.47 21.74 -10.79
CA CYS A 200 0.79 21.15 -10.35
C CYS A 200 1.86 22.22 -10.26
N ASN A 201 2.74 22.09 -9.27
CA ASN A 201 3.99 22.82 -9.25
C ASN A 201 4.84 22.41 -10.49
N PRO A 202 5.58 23.34 -11.13
CA PRO A 202 6.45 23.03 -12.25
C PRO A 202 7.42 21.85 -12.01
N ASP A 203 7.89 21.71 -10.76
CA ASP A 203 8.85 20.70 -10.31
C ASP A 203 8.21 19.32 -10.07
N SER A 204 6.89 19.20 -10.21
CA SER A 204 6.19 17.92 -10.06
C SER A 204 6.55 16.96 -11.20
N GLU A 205 6.99 15.74 -10.86
CA GLU A 205 7.26 14.69 -11.86
C GLU A 205 5.95 14.21 -12.54
N LEU A 206 4.90 13.98 -11.76
CA LEU A 206 3.57 13.66 -12.26
C LEU A 206 2.76 14.96 -12.48
N LYS A 207 2.26 15.15 -13.70
CA LYS A 207 1.46 16.33 -14.11
C LYS A 207 0.07 15.99 -14.66
N ASP A 208 -0.23 14.71 -14.87
CA ASP A 208 -1.54 14.29 -15.36
C ASP A 208 -2.62 14.50 -14.29
N THR A 209 -3.49 15.48 -14.53
CA THR A 209 -4.49 15.92 -13.55
C THR A 209 -5.53 14.84 -13.25
N SER A 210 -5.86 14.00 -14.24
CA SER A 210 -6.79 12.88 -14.07
C SER A 210 -6.22 11.83 -13.10
N THR A 211 -4.97 11.44 -13.29
CA THR A 211 -4.27 10.51 -12.40
C THR A 211 -4.08 11.09 -11.00
N ILE A 212 -3.67 12.36 -10.88
CA ILE A 212 -3.56 13.05 -9.59
C ILE A 212 -4.89 13.01 -8.84
N ARG A 213 -6.00 13.29 -9.53
CA ARG A 213 -7.34 13.24 -8.95
C ARG A 213 -7.68 11.85 -8.42
N LEU A 214 -7.36 10.80 -9.19
CA LEU A 214 -7.57 9.41 -8.77
C LEU A 214 -6.74 9.06 -7.54
N ILE A 215 -5.47 9.48 -7.47
CA ILE A 215 -4.60 9.26 -6.30
C ILE A 215 -5.19 9.91 -5.04
N LEU A 216 -5.62 11.18 -5.15
CA LEU A 216 -6.24 11.89 -4.03
C LEU A 216 -7.52 11.20 -3.55
N LYS A 217 -8.36 10.72 -4.49
CA LYS A 217 -9.58 9.97 -4.17
C LYS A 217 -9.28 8.62 -3.53
N ASP A 218 -8.31 7.87 -4.05
CA ASP A 218 -7.88 6.60 -3.48
C ASP A 218 -7.38 6.80 -2.03
N THR A 219 -6.63 7.86 -1.78
CA THR A 219 -6.15 8.24 -0.43
C THR A 219 -7.31 8.61 0.50
N LEU A 220 -8.27 9.39 0.03
CA LEU A 220 -9.46 9.77 0.83
C LEU A 220 -10.28 8.55 1.22
N VAL A 221 -10.54 7.64 0.27
CA VAL A 221 -11.27 6.38 0.55
C VAL A 221 -10.47 5.50 1.51
N ALA A 222 -9.15 5.48 1.44
CA ALA A 222 -8.32 4.77 2.42
C ALA A 222 -8.49 5.33 3.84
N PHE A 223 -8.61 6.65 4.00
CA PHE A 223 -8.94 7.25 5.31
C PHE A 223 -10.35 6.90 5.78
N GLU A 224 -11.33 6.90 4.90
CA GLU A 224 -12.69 6.46 5.24
C GLU A 224 -12.70 4.99 5.71
N MET A 225 -11.91 4.13 5.06
CA MET A 225 -11.72 2.74 5.49
C MET A 225 -11.05 2.66 6.88
N LEU A 226 -10.04 3.49 7.16
CA LEU A 226 -9.43 3.57 8.49
C LEU A 226 -10.44 3.99 9.56
N LEU A 227 -11.29 4.98 9.27
CA LEU A 227 -12.34 5.42 10.19
C LEU A 227 -13.37 4.32 10.46
N SER A 228 -13.63 3.44 9.50
CA SER A 228 -14.54 2.29 9.73
C SER A 228 -13.99 1.23 10.70
N LEU A 229 -12.69 1.28 11.01
CA LEU A 229 -12.08 0.41 12.03
C LEU A 229 -12.26 0.97 13.45
N ILE A 230 -12.87 2.15 13.59
CA ILE A 230 -13.08 2.83 14.85
C ILE A 230 -14.57 2.74 15.20
N ASP A 231 -14.90 2.33 16.43
CA ASP A 231 -16.27 2.32 16.92
C ASP A 231 -16.77 3.72 17.33
N LYS A 232 -18.00 3.79 17.86
CA LYS A 232 -18.62 5.06 18.28
C LYS A 232 -17.89 5.74 19.45
N ASP A 233 -17.12 4.96 20.21
CA ASP A 233 -16.41 5.40 21.40
C ASP A 233 -14.94 5.74 21.08
N GLY A 234 -14.54 5.67 19.80
CA GLY A 234 -13.17 5.95 19.38
C GLY A 234 -12.21 4.75 19.55
N ASN A 235 -12.73 3.56 19.84
CA ASN A 235 -11.92 2.36 20.02
C ASN A 235 -11.65 1.66 18.69
N LEU A 236 -10.45 1.10 18.58
CA LEU A 236 -10.03 0.41 17.37
C LEU A 236 -10.48 -1.05 17.48
N ILE A 237 -11.44 -1.46 16.65
CA ILE A 237 -12.15 -2.74 16.83
C ILE A 237 -11.75 -3.84 15.85
N ASP A 238 -11.19 -3.51 14.69
CA ASP A 238 -10.91 -4.50 13.64
C ASP A 238 -9.60 -4.23 12.88
N ILE A 239 -8.56 -3.77 13.58
CA ILE A 239 -7.24 -3.66 12.96
C ILE A 239 -6.57 -5.03 12.90
N ASN A 240 -6.60 -5.66 11.74
CA ASN A 240 -5.89 -6.91 11.46
C ASN A 240 -5.10 -6.83 10.14
N LYS A 241 -4.29 -7.84 9.86
CA LYS A 241 -3.50 -7.93 8.63
C LYS A 241 -4.33 -7.69 7.37
N ASP A 242 -5.52 -8.28 7.30
CA ASP A 242 -6.39 -8.16 6.12
C ASP A 242 -6.93 -6.74 5.97
N ALA A 243 -7.36 -6.10 7.06
CA ALA A 243 -7.78 -4.70 7.05
C ALA A 243 -6.64 -3.78 6.58
N ILE A 244 -5.43 -3.95 7.12
CA ILE A 244 -4.23 -3.21 6.72
C ILE A 244 -3.95 -3.42 5.23
N CYS A 245 -3.99 -4.66 4.75
CA CYS A 245 -3.76 -4.97 3.34
C CYS A 245 -4.85 -4.37 2.44
N ARG A 246 -6.13 -4.39 2.84
CA ARG A 246 -7.22 -3.75 2.06
C ARG A 246 -7.03 -2.24 1.96
N ILE A 247 -6.65 -1.58 3.06
CA ILE A 247 -6.39 -0.13 3.10
C ILE A 247 -5.18 0.21 2.23
N HIS A 248 -4.09 -0.55 2.35
CA HIS A 248 -2.92 -0.41 1.49
C HIS A 248 -3.26 -0.64 0.01
N ALA A 249 -4.10 -1.64 -0.31
CA ALA A 249 -4.56 -1.90 -1.66
C ALA A 249 -5.30 -0.69 -2.23
N ARG A 250 -6.16 -0.07 -1.42
CA ARG A 250 -6.89 1.14 -1.78
C ARG A 250 -5.94 2.31 -2.03
N LEU A 251 -5.04 2.59 -1.10
CA LEU A 251 -4.07 3.69 -1.20
C LEU A 251 -3.20 3.55 -2.46
N MET A 252 -2.73 2.34 -2.74
CA MET A 252 -1.84 2.07 -3.87
C MET A 252 -2.57 1.81 -5.19
N LYS A 253 -3.90 1.84 -5.23
CA LYS A 253 -4.68 1.42 -6.41
C LYS A 253 -4.23 2.13 -7.69
N THR A 254 -4.09 3.45 -7.63
CA THR A 254 -3.55 4.25 -8.75
C THR A 254 -2.03 4.39 -8.69
N CYS A 255 -1.45 4.64 -7.52
CA CYS A 255 -0.01 4.90 -7.36
C CYS A 255 0.89 3.72 -7.76
N GLN A 256 0.42 2.48 -7.66
CA GLN A 256 1.23 1.28 -7.90
C GLN A 256 1.84 1.18 -9.30
N PHE A 257 1.36 1.96 -10.28
CA PHE A 257 1.86 1.94 -11.66
C PHE A 257 2.63 3.21 -12.05
N ASN A 258 2.72 4.20 -11.17
CA ASN A 258 3.19 5.55 -11.50
C ASN A 258 4.63 5.82 -11.03
N VAL A 259 5.55 4.88 -11.23
CA VAL A 259 6.97 5.10 -10.92
C VAL A 259 7.66 5.73 -12.14
N PRO A 260 8.05 7.02 -12.09
CA PRO A 260 8.62 7.71 -13.24
C PRO A 260 9.95 7.05 -13.68
N GLY A 261 10.07 6.80 -14.98
CA GLY A 261 11.30 6.26 -15.58
C GLY A 261 11.60 4.80 -15.27
N ASN A 262 10.71 4.05 -14.59
CA ASN A 262 10.96 2.66 -14.25
C ASN A 262 9.68 1.81 -14.30
N CYS A 263 9.73 0.66 -14.96
CA CYS A 263 8.58 -0.28 -15.04
C CYS A 263 8.29 -1.01 -13.71
N HIS A 264 8.82 -0.52 -12.58
CA HIS A 264 8.73 -1.17 -11.29
C HIS A 264 7.42 -0.74 -10.64
N GLY A 265 6.45 -1.65 -10.53
CA GLY A 265 5.24 -1.34 -9.79
C GLY A 265 5.45 -1.51 -8.27
N ILE A 266 4.47 -1.08 -7.47
CA ILE A 266 4.35 -1.49 -6.06
C ILE A 266 3.18 -2.45 -5.89
N PRO A 267 3.39 -3.69 -5.43
CA PRO A 267 2.27 -4.62 -5.22
C PRO A 267 1.29 -4.07 -4.17
N SER A 268 0.08 -3.72 -4.61
CA SER A 268 -0.94 -3.17 -3.73
C SER A 268 -1.56 -4.29 -2.87
N GLY A 269 -1.79 -4.00 -1.59
CA GLY A 269 -2.42 -4.94 -0.64
C GLY A 269 -1.68 -6.24 -0.36
N LYS A 270 -0.35 -6.25 -0.51
CA LYS A 270 0.49 -7.41 -0.23
C LYS A 270 1.51 -7.10 0.84
N THR A 271 1.71 -8.04 1.76
CA THR A 271 2.75 -7.87 2.79
C THR A 271 4.13 -8.10 2.21
N ARG A 272 5.15 -7.71 2.98
CA ARG A 272 6.53 -8.03 2.59
C ARG A 272 6.83 -9.51 2.67
N THR A 273 6.14 -10.27 3.53
CA THR A 273 6.17 -11.74 3.55
C THR A 273 5.81 -12.31 2.18
N GLU A 274 4.69 -11.86 1.58
CA GLU A 274 4.24 -12.30 0.25
C GLU A 274 5.17 -11.82 -0.88
N THR A 275 5.58 -10.55 -0.83
CA THR A 275 6.44 -9.97 -1.88
C THR A 275 7.91 -10.40 -1.75
N ARG A 276 8.30 -10.96 -0.61
CA ARG A 276 9.66 -11.34 -0.20
C ARG A 276 10.67 -10.20 -0.36
N LYS A 277 10.24 -8.99 -0.02
CA LYS A 277 11.04 -7.76 -0.16
C LYS A 277 11.70 -7.35 1.16
N THR A 278 13.03 -7.31 1.16
CA THR A 278 13.81 -6.70 2.23
C THR A 278 13.86 -5.19 2.06
N VAL A 279 13.57 -4.45 3.13
CA VAL A 279 13.53 -2.98 3.13
C VAL A 279 14.48 -2.44 4.20
N ILE A 280 15.21 -1.40 3.83
CA ILE A 280 16.12 -0.66 4.71
C ILE A 280 15.80 0.81 4.51
N VAL A 281 15.61 1.55 5.60
CA VAL A 281 15.47 3.01 5.55
C VAL A 281 16.86 3.61 5.70
N ALA A 282 17.37 4.24 4.65
CA ALA A 282 18.67 4.88 4.65
C ALA A 282 18.53 6.39 4.45
N GLY A 283 19.27 7.18 5.22
CA GLY A 283 19.58 8.58 4.94
C GLY A 283 21.07 8.75 4.68
N ILE A 284 21.50 10.00 4.46
CA ILE A 284 22.91 10.33 4.15
C ILE A 284 23.88 9.71 5.18
N THR A 285 23.49 9.68 6.45
CA THR A 285 24.36 9.24 7.56
C THR A 285 23.83 8.08 8.38
N TYR A 286 22.66 7.54 8.06
CA TYR A 286 22.04 6.50 8.88
C TYR A 286 21.42 5.40 8.03
N LYS A 287 21.40 4.19 8.58
CA LYS A 287 20.64 3.05 8.05
C LYS A 287 19.87 2.43 9.19
N VAL A 288 18.56 2.31 9.02
CA VAL A 288 17.65 1.64 9.93
C VAL A 288 17.13 0.41 9.24
N GLU A 289 17.34 -0.73 9.87
CA GLU A 289 16.80 -2.00 9.41
C GLU A 289 15.30 -2.06 9.73
N CYS A 290 14.48 -2.42 8.75
CA CYS A 290 13.07 -2.72 8.96
C CYS A 290 12.88 -4.22 9.28
N CYS A 291 11.69 -4.57 9.79
CA CYS A 291 11.32 -5.97 10.04
C CYS A 291 11.65 -6.85 8.80
N PRO A 292 12.48 -7.90 8.93
CA PRO A 292 12.77 -8.82 7.84
C PRO A 292 11.49 -9.41 7.28
N PHE A 293 11.41 -9.58 5.96
CA PHE A 293 10.16 -10.02 5.33
C PHE A 293 9.58 -11.34 5.87
N PRO A 294 10.37 -12.34 6.34
CA PRO A 294 9.79 -13.57 6.91
C PRO A 294 8.99 -13.32 8.19
N ASP A 295 9.30 -12.24 8.91
CA ASP A 295 8.75 -11.96 10.24
C ASP A 295 7.60 -10.93 10.20
N VAL A 296 7.31 -10.36 9.03
CA VAL A 296 6.36 -9.23 8.90
C VAL A 296 4.95 -9.62 9.29
N ASP A 297 4.45 -10.76 8.84
CA ASP A 297 3.07 -11.18 9.15
C ASP A 297 2.90 -11.44 10.66
N ALA A 298 3.87 -12.12 11.28
CA ALA A 298 3.85 -12.38 12.73
C ALA A 298 3.91 -11.08 13.56
N GLU A 299 4.70 -10.10 13.12
CA GLU A 299 4.75 -8.79 13.77
C GLU A 299 3.45 -8.00 13.61
N LEU A 300 2.81 -8.05 12.44
CA LEU A 300 1.51 -7.41 12.21
C LEU A 300 0.44 -8.02 13.12
N ASP A 301 0.39 -9.35 13.21
CA ASP A 301 -0.54 -10.04 14.10
C ASP A 301 -0.30 -9.64 15.56
N TYR A 302 0.96 -9.61 16.02
CA TYR A 302 1.29 -9.19 17.38
C TYR A 302 0.87 -7.74 17.67
N GLN A 303 1.14 -6.82 16.75
CA GLN A 303 0.79 -5.39 16.89
C GLN A 303 -0.73 -5.18 16.93
N SER A 304 -1.46 -5.89 16.05
CA SER A 304 -2.92 -5.87 16.02
C SER A 304 -3.53 -6.33 17.35
N HIS A 305 -3.06 -7.46 17.90
CA HIS A 305 -3.56 -7.95 19.19
C HIS A 305 -3.21 -6.99 20.34
N THR A 306 -1.96 -6.55 20.42
CA THR A 306 -1.49 -5.68 21.52
C THR A 306 -2.22 -4.33 21.53
N THR A 307 -2.52 -3.77 20.36
CA THR A 307 -3.25 -2.49 20.26
C THR A 307 -4.67 -2.60 20.79
N ILE A 308 -5.33 -3.74 20.54
CA ILE A 308 -6.68 -4.04 21.06
C ILE A 308 -6.62 -4.29 22.57
N THR A 309 -5.66 -5.08 23.04
CA THR A 309 -5.56 -5.48 24.46
C THR A 309 -5.17 -4.32 25.38
N ASN A 310 -4.19 -3.47 25.00
CA ASN A 310 -3.78 -2.35 25.85
C ASN A 310 -4.92 -1.35 26.08
N LYS A 311 -5.82 -1.17 25.10
CA LYS A 311 -7.02 -0.33 25.28
C LYS A 311 -8.04 -0.95 26.25
N ALA A 312 -8.22 -2.27 26.23
CA ALA A 312 -9.13 -2.95 27.16
C ALA A 312 -8.64 -2.86 28.62
N MET A 313 -7.35 -2.62 28.84
CA MET A 313 -6.78 -2.39 30.17
C MET A 313 -6.86 -0.90 30.57
N ASP A 314 -6.79 0.02 29.60
CA ASP A 314 -6.98 1.46 29.82
C ASP A 314 -8.47 1.88 29.90
N SER A 315 -9.44 1.03 29.52
CA SER A 315 -10.86 1.35 29.70
C SER A 315 -11.31 1.41 31.17
N ASP A 316 -10.50 0.91 32.10
CA ASP A 316 -10.67 1.15 33.55
C ASP A 316 -10.03 2.49 34.01
N MET A 317 -9.38 3.22 33.10
CA MET A 317 -8.83 4.58 33.26
C MET A 317 -9.30 5.52 32.12
N GLU A 318 -10.55 5.96 32.20
CA GLU A 318 -11.15 7.15 31.53
C GLU A 318 -10.98 7.35 30.00
N GLU A 319 -12.08 7.14 29.27
CA GLU A 319 -12.76 7.89 28.17
C GLU A 319 -12.05 8.96 27.27
N SER A 320 -10.75 9.23 27.35
CA SER A 320 -10.21 10.54 26.92
C SER A 320 -9.18 10.56 25.77
N PHE A 321 -8.78 9.42 25.23
CA PHE A 321 -7.48 9.34 24.53
C PHE A 321 -7.48 9.63 23.01
N TRP A 322 -8.53 9.30 22.25
CA TRP A 322 -8.41 9.22 20.77
C TRP A 322 -8.78 10.49 19.98
N ASP A 323 -9.43 11.48 20.58
CA ASP A 323 -9.79 12.74 19.89
C ASP A 323 -8.55 13.62 19.55
N VAL A 324 -7.39 13.38 20.19
CA VAL A 324 -6.19 14.23 20.07
C VAL A 324 -5.07 13.58 19.24
N GLU A 325 -4.99 12.25 19.19
CA GLU A 325 -3.89 11.57 18.48
C GLU A 325 -3.97 11.68 16.96
N LEU A 326 -5.18 11.71 16.37
CA LEU A 326 -5.37 11.97 14.94
C LEU A 326 -4.86 13.35 14.50
N VAL A 327 -4.83 14.33 15.42
CA VAL A 327 -4.28 15.67 15.21
C VAL A 327 -2.77 15.70 15.52
N SER A 328 -2.31 14.97 16.54
CA SER A 328 -0.90 15.03 16.98
C SER A 328 0.06 14.20 16.10
N PHE A 329 -0.39 13.10 15.49
CA PHE A 329 0.42 12.30 14.58
C PHE A 329 0.76 13.08 13.31
N SER A 330 -0.19 13.89 12.80
CA SER A 330 0.02 14.79 11.66
C SER A 330 0.92 16.00 11.99
N VAL A 331 0.79 16.59 13.19
CA VAL A 331 1.56 17.80 13.57
C VAL A 331 3.01 17.49 13.94
N ARG A 332 3.28 16.36 14.62
CA ARG A 332 4.65 15.99 15.06
C ARG A 332 5.55 15.55 13.90
N GLN A 333 5.02 14.88 12.87
CA GLN A 333 5.81 14.64 11.66
C GLN A 333 6.06 15.92 10.85
N MET A 334 5.07 16.81 10.73
CA MET A 334 5.20 18.01 9.88
C MET A 334 6.10 19.12 10.46
N SER A 335 6.17 19.28 11.78
CA SER A 335 7.00 20.32 12.41
C SER A 335 8.50 19.96 12.44
N SER A 336 8.83 18.67 12.49
CA SER A 336 10.19 18.14 12.31
C SER A 336 10.72 18.33 10.87
N LEU A 337 9.83 18.30 9.88
CA LEU A 337 10.18 18.33 8.45
C LEU A 337 10.36 19.74 7.85
N ARG A 338 9.89 20.81 8.50
CA ARG A 338 10.01 22.19 7.97
C ARG A 338 11.45 22.75 7.99
N GLY A 339 12.36 22.15 8.75
CA GLY A 339 13.73 22.65 8.94
C GLY A 339 14.78 22.24 7.90
N ARG A 340 14.47 21.37 6.91
CA ARG A 340 15.50 20.82 6.00
C ARG A 340 15.04 20.75 4.54
N LYS A 341 14.74 21.90 3.94
CA LYS A 341 14.26 22.03 2.55
C LYS A 341 15.29 21.77 1.44
N ARG A 342 16.58 21.57 1.72
CA ARG A 342 17.61 21.33 0.67
C ARG A 342 18.18 19.91 0.61
N ALA A 343 17.92 19.06 1.60
CA ALA A 343 18.35 17.66 1.57
C ALA A 343 17.24 16.69 1.12
N PHE A 344 16.01 17.18 0.93
CA PHE A 344 14.84 16.32 0.68
C PHE A 344 14.66 15.95 -0.80
N SER A 345 15.17 16.74 -1.77
CA SER A 345 14.98 16.45 -3.20
C SER A 345 15.75 15.21 -3.70
N GLU A 346 16.75 14.74 -2.95
CA GLU A 346 17.45 13.48 -3.25
C GLU A 346 16.92 12.28 -2.43
N ASN A 347 16.03 12.48 -1.46
CA ASN A 347 15.73 11.50 -0.40
C ASN A 347 14.30 10.93 -0.40
N VAL A 348 13.41 11.27 -1.34
CA VAL A 348 12.00 10.82 -1.32
C VAL A 348 11.67 9.69 -2.33
N ARG A 349 12.67 9.10 -2.99
CA ARG A 349 12.48 7.84 -3.75
C ARG A 349 12.27 6.58 -2.88
N PHE A 350 12.08 6.71 -1.56
CA PHE A 350 12.42 5.62 -0.63
C PHE A 350 11.29 5.02 0.21
N LEU A 351 10.02 5.37 -0.03
CA LEU A 351 8.89 4.72 0.65
C LEU A 351 8.04 3.80 -0.24
N THR A 352 8.31 3.79 -1.55
CA THR A 352 7.63 2.90 -2.51
C THR A 352 8.59 2.24 -3.50
N THR A 353 9.90 2.52 -3.44
CA THR A 353 10.89 1.94 -4.36
C THR A 353 12.08 1.33 -3.63
N ALA A 354 11.98 0.01 -3.40
CA ALA A 354 13.07 -0.96 -3.33
C ALA A 354 12.57 -2.31 -3.86
#